data_AF-A0A813I8C5-F1
#
_entry.id   AF-A0A813I8C5-F1
#
_cell.length_a   1.000
_cell.length_b   1.000
_cell.length_c   1.000
_cell.angle_alpha   90.00
_cell.angle_beta   90.00
_cell.angle_gamma   90.00
#
_symmetry.space_group_name_H-M   'P 1'
#
loop_
_entity.id
_entity.type
_entity.pdbx_description
1 polymer ?
#
loop_
_entity_poly.entity_id
_entity_poly.type
_entity_poly.pdbx_seq_one_letter_code
_entity_poly.pdbx_strand_id
1 'polypeptide(L)'
;MGCLQSSGGKEPEELRPRDEEAEGSDEEIPRATSSGYIVPTAVDEVEVVNEEHGAHEVPVESLPAYWTNRRVHGEASGKLCQHFDQMVCVSEAGRQAIRELVRGTYRPLVTQDRPCPKEPACPKTPAGCPCVKPDGTPGLPTEYVVRRVIRVEDSEMWTRYAQKRSQIRERRAHRMPLRGLEPELFTSQVVATNPGSYDSLDTGLNEVYLWHGTHVRTGLAIAQHDFNLEFAGSGAGGMLGSGIYFAESCTKADEYATDEPGGYYEGSISVIWL
;
A
#
# COMPACT_ATOMS: atom_id res chain seq x y z
N MET A 1 -5.31 -64.39 -46.78
CA MET A 1 -4.77 -64.02 -48.10
C MET A 1 -3.70 -62.96 -47.81
N GLY A 2 -2.40 -63.26 -47.67
CA GLY A 2 -1.45 -63.75 -48.70
C GLY A 2 -1.27 -62.64 -49.74
N CYS A 3 -0.12 -62.00 -50.02
CA CYS A 3 1.32 -62.32 -49.97
C CYS A 3 2.09 -60.98 -50.05
N LEU A 4 3.21 -60.76 -49.32
CA LEU A 4 4.64 -60.83 -49.75
C LEU A 4 5.02 -59.80 -50.85
N GLN A 5 6.14 -59.06 -50.86
CA GLN A 5 7.47 -59.10 -50.20
C GLN A 5 8.22 -57.77 -50.52
N SER A 6 8.95 -57.16 -49.56
CA SER A 6 10.44 -57.03 -49.47
C SER A 6 11.08 -55.97 -50.41
N SER A 7 12.18 -55.26 -50.14
CA SER A 7 13.30 -55.39 -49.18
C SER A 7 14.28 -54.21 -49.35
N GLY A 8 15.05 -53.89 -48.30
CA GLY A 8 16.34 -53.18 -48.33
C GLY A 8 16.35 -51.95 -47.42
N GLY A 9 17.01 -51.89 -46.26
CA GLY A 9 18.11 -52.67 -45.71
C GLY A 9 19.44 -51.92 -45.89
N LYS A 10 19.79 -51.05 -44.94
CA LYS A 10 21.18 -50.76 -44.54
C LYS A 10 21.22 -50.13 -43.14
N GLU A 11 21.94 -50.81 -42.26
CA GLU A 11 22.26 -50.52 -40.87
C GLU A 11 23.60 -49.74 -40.76
N PRO A 12 24.12 -49.38 -39.57
CA PRO A 12 24.55 -48.02 -39.24
C PRO A 12 26.08 -47.85 -39.26
N GLU A 13 26.53 -46.59 -39.33
CA GLU A 13 27.93 -46.21 -39.18
C GLU A 13 28.11 -45.33 -37.93
N GLU A 14 28.68 -45.95 -36.88
CA GLU A 14 29.26 -45.27 -35.71
C GLU A 14 30.67 -44.77 -36.07
N LEU A 15 31.01 -43.51 -35.76
CA LEU A 15 32.37 -43.08 -35.41
C LEU A 15 32.40 -41.63 -34.85
N ARG A 16 32.31 -41.54 -33.52
CA ARG A 16 33.12 -40.75 -32.55
C ARG A 16 33.23 -39.20 -32.65
N PRO A 17 33.53 -38.52 -31.51
CA PRO A 17 33.09 -37.16 -31.22
C PRO A 17 34.07 -36.11 -31.73
N ARG A 18 33.54 -34.90 -32.01
CA ARG A 18 34.33 -33.69 -32.21
C ARG A 18 34.18 -32.79 -31.00
N ASP A 19 35.30 -32.57 -30.34
CA ASP A 19 35.50 -31.59 -29.30
C ASP A 19 35.39 -30.16 -29.86
N GLU A 20 34.74 -29.33 -29.06
CA GLU A 20 35.04 -27.94 -28.68
C GLU A 20 35.90 -27.07 -29.62
N GLU A 21 35.31 -25.94 -30.01
CA GLU A 21 35.73 -24.56 -29.71
C GLU A 21 35.23 -23.63 -30.84
N ALA A 22 34.11 -22.95 -30.57
CA ALA A 22 33.64 -21.83 -31.37
C ALA A 22 33.61 -20.62 -30.46
N GLU A 23 34.68 -19.82 -30.54
CA GLU A 23 34.78 -18.46 -30.03
C GLU A 23 33.65 -17.61 -30.65
N GLY A 24 32.57 -17.42 -29.89
CA GLY A 24 31.54 -16.42 -30.15
C GLY A 24 31.90 -15.15 -29.40
N SER A 25 32.24 -14.11 -30.16
CA SER A 25 32.48 -12.75 -29.68
C SER A 25 31.30 -12.23 -28.85
N ASP A 26 31.56 -11.98 -27.56
CA ASP A 26 30.71 -11.18 -26.68
C ASP A 26 30.66 -9.73 -27.20
N GLU A 27 29.62 -9.38 -27.96
CA GLU A 27 29.19 -7.99 -28.06
C GLU A 27 28.61 -7.57 -26.71
N GLU A 28 29.44 -6.90 -25.91
CA GLU A 28 29.03 -6.22 -24.68
C GLU A 28 27.87 -5.25 -24.97
N ILE A 29 26.66 -5.65 -24.59
CA ILE A 29 25.56 -4.71 -24.38
C ILE A 29 25.98 -3.80 -23.22
N PRO A 30 26.06 -2.46 -23.41
CA PRO A 30 26.49 -1.58 -22.35
C PRO A 30 25.53 -1.68 -21.16
N ARG A 31 26.06 -2.15 -20.03
CA ARG A 31 25.39 -2.12 -18.74
C ARG A 31 24.93 -0.69 -18.47
N ALA A 32 23.61 -0.50 -18.38
CA ALA A 32 23.05 0.73 -17.86
C ALA A 32 23.69 0.99 -16.51
N THR A 33 24.47 2.08 -16.43
CA THR A 33 25.08 2.54 -15.18
C THR A 33 23.95 2.73 -14.17
N SER A 34 23.97 1.94 -13.10
CA SER A 34 23.15 2.18 -11.93
C SER A 34 23.43 3.60 -11.47
N SER A 35 22.49 4.51 -11.72
CA SER A 35 22.50 5.83 -11.10
C SER A 35 22.36 5.58 -9.60
N GLY A 36 23.50 5.55 -8.93
CA GLY A 36 23.61 5.21 -7.52
C GLY A 36 22.83 6.23 -6.72
N TYR A 37 21.70 5.81 -6.16
CA TYR A 37 21.13 6.51 -5.03
C TYR A 37 22.17 6.47 -3.91
N ILE A 38 22.82 7.61 -3.68
CA ILE A 38 23.69 7.81 -2.52
C ILE A 38 22.77 7.79 -1.31
N VAL A 39 22.71 6.66 -0.61
CA VAL A 39 22.14 6.59 0.73
C VAL A 39 23.14 7.29 1.65
N PRO A 40 22.79 8.41 2.32
CA PRO A 40 23.69 9.07 3.26
C PRO A 40 24.10 8.07 4.35
N THR A 41 25.41 7.88 4.51
CA THR A 41 25.99 6.94 5.49
C THR A 41 25.81 7.38 6.95
N ALA A 42 25.25 8.57 7.18
CA ALA A 42 24.88 9.08 8.48
C ALA A 42 23.44 9.58 8.41
N VAL A 43 22.49 8.70 8.72
CA VAL A 43 21.23 9.12 9.32
C VAL A 43 21.52 9.23 10.80
N ASP A 44 21.40 10.45 11.35
CA ASP A 44 21.39 10.65 12.80
C ASP A 44 20.42 9.63 13.41
N GLU A 45 20.80 8.96 14.50
CA GLU A 45 19.89 8.10 15.25
C GLU A 45 18.64 8.92 15.58
N VAL A 46 17.54 8.62 14.90
CA VAL A 46 16.26 9.25 15.19
C VAL A 46 15.76 8.60 16.47
N GLU A 47 16.00 9.26 17.59
CA GLU A 47 15.45 8.85 18.88
C GLU A 47 13.92 8.88 18.77
N VAL A 48 13.29 7.70 18.80
CA VAL A 48 11.82 7.56 18.79
C VAL A 48 11.34 7.89 20.19
N VAL A 49 11.06 9.18 20.43
CA VAL A 49 10.50 9.64 21.71
C VAL A 49 8.98 9.44 21.68
N ASN A 50 8.45 8.69 22.66
CA ASN A 50 7.01 8.64 22.95
C ASN A 50 6.56 9.99 23.52
N GLU A 51 6.16 10.90 22.64
CA GLU A 51 5.74 12.27 22.96
C GLU A 51 4.22 12.39 23.18
N GLU A 52 3.59 11.41 23.83
CA GLU A 52 2.16 11.47 24.18
C GLU A 52 1.94 12.20 25.52
N HIS A 53 2.14 13.52 25.58
CA HIS A 53 1.69 14.30 26.74
C HIS A 53 1.17 15.68 26.32
N GLY A 54 -0.16 15.82 26.31
CA GLY A 54 -0.83 17.12 26.22
C GLY A 54 -2.14 17.09 25.43
N ALA A 55 -3.26 16.89 26.11
CA ALA A 55 -4.58 17.16 25.55
C ALA A 55 -4.72 18.68 25.36
N HIS A 56 -4.40 19.18 24.16
CA HIS A 56 -4.72 20.55 23.78
C HIS A 56 -6.05 20.55 23.03
N GLU A 57 -6.89 21.55 23.30
CA GLU A 57 -8.13 21.75 22.57
C GLU A 57 -7.84 21.93 21.07
N VAL A 58 -8.60 21.24 20.22
CA VAL A 58 -8.50 21.35 18.76
C VAL A 58 -9.34 22.55 18.31
N PRO A 59 -8.73 23.57 17.67
CA PRO A 59 -9.50 24.64 17.04
C PRO A 59 -10.40 24.04 15.95
N VAL A 60 -11.66 24.44 15.89
CA VAL A 60 -12.66 23.93 14.93
C VAL A 60 -12.20 24.09 13.49
N GLU A 61 -11.46 25.16 13.23
CA GLU A 61 -10.90 25.53 11.94
C GLU A 61 -9.86 24.51 11.46
N SER A 62 -9.27 23.75 12.39
CA SER A 62 -8.30 22.70 12.09
C SER A 62 -8.93 21.34 11.79
N LEU A 63 -10.24 21.16 12.03
CA LEU A 63 -10.95 19.94 11.64
C LEU A 63 -11.20 19.93 10.13
N PRO A 64 -11.12 18.77 9.44
CA PRO A 64 -11.36 18.72 8.00
C PRO A 64 -12.78 19.18 7.63
N ALA A 65 -12.91 19.93 6.53
CA ALA A 65 -14.17 20.56 6.13
C ALA A 65 -15.31 19.55 5.84
N TYR A 66 -14.95 18.34 5.45
CA TYR A 66 -15.90 17.27 5.12
C TYR A 66 -16.39 16.47 6.34
N TRP A 67 -15.88 16.75 7.54
CA TRP A 67 -16.28 16.05 8.76
C TRP A 67 -17.70 16.41 9.18
N THR A 68 -18.45 15.39 9.60
CA THR A 68 -19.84 15.50 10.01
C THR A 68 -19.97 16.39 11.21
N ASN A 69 -19.06 16.28 12.19
CA ASN A 69 -19.10 17.15 13.36
C ASN A 69 -19.01 18.64 12.96
N ARG A 70 -18.07 18.98 12.07
CA ARG A 70 -17.92 20.34 11.54
C ARG A 70 -19.15 20.81 10.75
N ARG A 71 -19.78 19.94 9.96
CA ARG A 71 -20.96 20.28 9.14
C ARG A 71 -22.26 20.42 9.94
N VAL A 72 -22.45 19.58 10.96
CA VAL A 72 -23.69 19.52 11.74
C VAL A 72 -23.66 20.48 12.93
N HIS A 73 -22.48 20.70 13.52
CA HIS A 73 -22.32 21.55 14.70
C HIS A 73 -21.64 22.90 14.40
N GLY A 74 -21.22 23.15 13.16
CA GLY A 74 -20.64 24.41 12.72
C GLY A 74 -21.68 25.53 12.52
N GLU A 75 -21.25 26.76 12.86
CA GLU A 75 -21.88 28.10 12.71
C GLU A 75 -23.28 28.33 13.29
N ALA A 76 -24.22 27.38 13.23
CA ALA A 76 -25.63 27.62 13.55
C ALA A 76 -26.07 27.22 14.98
N SER A 77 -25.33 26.34 15.67
CA SER A 77 -25.76 25.77 16.96
C SER A 77 -24.96 26.21 18.18
N GLY A 78 -23.82 26.88 18.00
CA GLY A 78 -22.97 27.38 19.09
C GLY A 78 -22.41 26.31 20.05
N LYS A 79 -22.67 25.03 19.79
CA LYS A 79 -22.17 23.89 20.58
C LYS A 79 -21.50 22.90 19.64
N LEU A 80 -20.25 23.19 19.30
CA LEU A 80 -19.38 22.16 18.75
C LEU A 80 -19.13 21.12 19.83
N CYS A 81 -19.32 19.84 19.52
CA CYS A 81 -18.88 18.80 20.43
C CYS A 81 -17.35 18.73 20.30
N GLN A 82 -16.64 19.27 21.29
CA GLN A 82 -15.17 19.34 21.29
C GLN A 82 -14.52 17.96 21.35
N HIS A 83 -15.23 16.96 21.87
CA HIS A 83 -14.82 15.56 21.92
C HIS A 83 -15.83 14.71 21.17
N PHE A 84 -15.37 13.99 20.15
CA PHE A 84 -16.17 13.04 19.39
C PHE A 84 -15.29 11.92 18.85
N ASP A 85 -15.88 10.73 18.81
CA ASP A 85 -15.36 9.53 18.17
C ASP A 85 -16.56 8.90 17.46
N GLN A 86 -16.55 8.92 16.13
CA GLN A 86 -17.62 8.36 15.33
C GLN A 86 -17.13 7.76 14.02
N MET A 87 -17.77 6.66 13.63
CA MET A 87 -17.61 6.01 12.34
C MET A 87 -18.78 6.38 11.43
N VAL A 88 -18.51 7.13 10.37
CA VAL A 88 -19.53 7.65 9.46
C VAL A 88 -19.50 6.89 8.16
N CYS A 89 -20.61 6.26 7.79
CA CYS A 89 -20.77 5.72 6.45
C CYS A 89 -20.77 6.86 5.42
N VAL A 90 -19.82 6.80 4.49
CA VAL A 90 -19.65 7.87 3.49
C VAL A 90 -20.79 7.81 2.47
N SER A 91 -21.22 9.00 2.02
CA SER A 91 -22.26 9.15 0.98
C SER A 91 -21.82 8.56 -0.36
N GLU A 92 -22.75 8.44 -1.31
CA GLU A 92 -22.41 7.90 -2.65
C GLU A 92 -21.33 8.71 -3.36
N ALA A 93 -21.37 10.04 -3.23
CA ALA A 93 -20.37 10.92 -3.83
C ALA A 93 -18.96 10.65 -3.26
N GLY A 94 -18.82 10.52 -1.94
CA GLY A 94 -17.53 10.19 -1.34
C GLY A 94 -17.10 8.75 -1.65
N ARG A 95 -18.05 7.81 -1.72
CA ARG A 95 -17.76 6.43 -2.18
C ARG A 95 -17.23 6.42 -3.62
N GLN A 96 -17.72 7.31 -4.48
CA GLN A 96 -17.23 7.44 -5.86
C GLN A 96 -15.78 7.96 -5.90
N ALA A 97 -15.43 8.96 -5.09
CA ALA A 97 -14.04 9.42 -4.99
C ALA A 97 -13.09 8.28 -4.55
N ILE A 98 -13.51 7.46 -3.57
CA ILE A 98 -12.71 6.30 -3.15
C ILE A 98 -12.62 5.23 -4.25
N ARG A 99 -13.67 5.00 -5.06
CA ARG A 99 -13.58 4.10 -6.23
C ARG A 99 -12.55 4.60 -7.24
N GLU A 100 -12.50 5.91 -7.49
CA GLU A 100 -11.49 6.51 -8.36
C GLU A 100 -10.09 6.35 -7.78
N LEU A 101 -9.93 6.50 -6.47
CA LEU A 101 -8.66 6.28 -5.78
C LEU A 101 -8.18 4.84 -5.90
N VAL A 102 -9.05 3.86 -5.65
CA VAL A 102 -8.74 2.42 -5.83
C VAL A 102 -8.37 2.13 -7.28
N ARG A 103 -9.09 2.66 -8.26
CA ARG A 103 -8.77 2.48 -9.68
C ARG A 103 -7.43 3.12 -10.07
N GLY A 104 -7.20 4.37 -9.65
CA GLY A 104 -5.98 5.12 -9.98
C GLY A 104 -4.73 4.53 -9.34
N THR A 105 -4.88 3.85 -8.21
CA THR A 105 -3.77 3.24 -7.45
C THR A 105 -3.61 1.74 -7.72
N TYR A 106 -4.44 1.14 -8.58
CA TYR A 106 -4.29 -0.26 -8.98
C TYR A 106 -2.98 -0.48 -9.74
N ARG A 107 -2.16 -1.45 -9.33
CA ARG A 107 -0.97 -1.86 -10.06
C ARG A 107 -0.96 -3.38 -10.24
N PRO A 108 -0.86 -3.91 -11.47
CA PRO A 108 -0.87 -5.36 -11.74
C PRO A 108 0.48 -6.01 -11.37
N LEU A 109 0.97 -5.72 -10.16
CA LEU A 109 2.25 -6.14 -9.62
C LEU A 109 2.00 -6.81 -8.29
N VAL A 110 2.79 -7.86 -8.03
CA VAL A 110 2.76 -8.61 -6.78
C VAL A 110 4.18 -8.78 -6.25
N THR A 111 4.32 -8.94 -4.94
CA THR A 111 5.58 -9.29 -4.30
C THR A 111 5.55 -10.74 -3.82
N GLN A 112 6.60 -11.13 -3.11
CA GLN A 112 6.69 -12.41 -2.40
C GLN A 112 5.70 -12.56 -1.24
N ASP A 113 5.01 -11.48 -0.86
CA ASP A 113 4.14 -11.44 0.32
C ASP A 113 2.77 -12.03 0.01
N ARG A 114 2.35 -12.03 -1.26
CA ARG A 114 1.07 -12.60 -1.67
C ARG A 114 1.09 -14.14 -1.58
N PRO A 115 0.18 -14.76 -0.81
CA PRO A 115 0.14 -16.21 -0.66
C PRO A 115 -0.29 -16.90 -1.96
N CYS A 116 0.33 -18.04 -2.29
CA CYS A 116 -0.05 -18.84 -3.45
C CYS A 116 -1.40 -19.54 -3.19
N PRO A 117 -2.38 -19.45 -4.12
CA PRO A 117 -3.70 -20.05 -3.94
C PRO A 117 -3.74 -21.58 -4.18
N LYS A 118 -2.62 -22.20 -4.59
CA LYS A 118 -2.56 -23.64 -4.87
C LYS A 118 -2.33 -24.46 -3.60
N GLU A 119 -2.82 -25.69 -3.62
CA GLU A 119 -2.48 -26.72 -2.65
C GLU A 119 -1.81 -27.91 -3.38
N PRO A 120 -0.51 -28.18 -3.13
CA PRO A 120 0.41 -27.43 -2.27
C PRO A 120 0.83 -26.07 -2.86
N ALA A 121 1.15 -25.12 -1.99
CA ALA A 121 1.60 -23.78 -2.38
C ALA A 121 2.94 -23.83 -3.11
N CYS A 122 3.11 -22.96 -4.10
CA CYS A 122 4.41 -22.75 -4.74
C CYS A 122 5.42 -22.16 -3.75
N PRO A 123 6.73 -22.40 -3.91
CA PRO A 123 7.76 -21.71 -3.15
C PRO A 123 7.64 -20.19 -3.28
N LYS A 124 8.00 -19.45 -2.22
CA LYS A 124 8.09 -17.99 -2.28
C LYS A 124 9.23 -17.58 -3.21
N THR A 125 8.93 -16.66 -4.13
CA THR A 125 9.91 -16.09 -5.05
C THR A 125 9.82 -14.57 -4.98
N PRO A 126 10.95 -13.86 -5.19
CA PRO A 126 10.89 -12.43 -5.48
C PRO A 126 9.87 -12.15 -6.60
N ALA A 127 9.05 -11.13 -6.44
CA ALA A 127 7.94 -10.78 -7.34
C ALA A 127 6.79 -11.82 -7.46
N GLY A 128 6.69 -12.75 -6.50
CA GLY A 128 5.60 -13.72 -6.43
C GLY A 128 5.66 -14.83 -7.49
N CYS A 129 5.04 -15.98 -7.19
CA CYS A 129 4.98 -17.09 -8.15
C CYS A 129 4.00 -16.79 -9.30
N PRO A 130 4.07 -17.48 -10.46
CA PRO A 130 3.15 -17.26 -11.57
C PRO A 130 1.66 -17.37 -11.18
N CYS A 131 1.32 -18.17 -10.17
CA CYS A 131 -0.07 -18.40 -9.76
C CYS A 131 -0.74 -17.18 -9.11
N VAL A 132 0.05 -16.22 -8.60
CA VAL A 132 -0.48 -15.01 -7.94
C VAL A 132 -0.46 -13.78 -8.83
N LYS A 133 0.05 -13.89 -10.06
CA LYS A 133 0.12 -12.83 -11.06
C LYS A 133 -1.24 -12.62 -11.75
N PRO A 134 -1.44 -11.54 -12.53
CA PRO A 134 -2.73 -11.26 -13.20
C PRO A 134 -3.24 -12.37 -14.12
N ASP A 135 -2.34 -13.19 -14.67
CA ASP A 135 -2.64 -14.35 -15.52
C ASP A 135 -2.85 -15.66 -14.73
N GLY A 136 -2.65 -15.63 -13.40
CA GLY A 136 -2.89 -16.76 -12.52
C GLY A 136 -4.36 -17.12 -12.36
N THR A 137 -4.65 -18.30 -11.80
CA THR A 137 -6.01 -18.76 -11.49
C THR A 137 -6.09 -19.17 -10.02
N PRO A 138 -6.80 -18.44 -9.13
CA PRO A 138 -7.52 -17.18 -9.40
C PRO A 138 -6.63 -15.95 -9.64
N GLY A 139 -5.32 -16.01 -9.37
CA GLY A 139 -4.39 -14.92 -9.73
C GLY A 139 -4.57 -13.64 -8.92
N LEU A 140 -4.00 -12.54 -9.41
CA LEU A 140 -4.25 -11.19 -8.91
C LEU A 140 -5.61 -10.69 -9.41
N PRO A 141 -6.45 -10.08 -8.56
CA PRO A 141 -7.66 -9.40 -8.99
C PRO A 141 -7.35 -8.41 -10.12
N THR A 142 -8.16 -8.45 -11.17
CA THR A 142 -8.09 -7.48 -12.27
C THR A 142 -8.78 -6.16 -11.93
N GLU A 143 -9.65 -6.19 -10.92
CA GLU A 143 -10.38 -5.02 -10.42
C GLU A 143 -10.77 -5.19 -8.94
N TYR A 144 -11.05 -4.06 -8.28
CA TYR A 144 -11.60 -4.01 -6.94
C TYR A 144 -12.93 -3.25 -6.94
N VAL A 145 -13.91 -3.79 -6.22
CA VAL A 145 -15.24 -3.18 -6.09
C VAL A 145 -15.40 -2.62 -4.68
N VAL A 146 -15.46 -1.30 -4.56
CA VAL A 146 -15.71 -0.63 -3.27
C VAL A 146 -17.15 -0.87 -2.83
N ARG A 147 -17.33 -1.70 -1.80
CA ARG A 147 -18.65 -2.04 -1.23
C ARG A 147 -19.12 -0.98 -0.23
N ARG A 148 -18.26 -0.64 0.72
CA ARG A 148 -18.54 0.30 1.83
C ARG A 148 -17.29 1.13 2.10
N VAL A 149 -17.51 2.38 2.49
CA VAL A 149 -16.48 3.29 2.97
C VAL A 149 -16.96 3.84 4.31
N ILE A 150 -16.12 3.68 5.32
CA ILE A 150 -16.36 4.21 6.66
C ILE A 150 -15.29 5.26 6.89
N ARG A 151 -15.71 6.49 7.16
CA ARG A 151 -14.81 7.56 7.61
C ARG A 151 -14.75 7.54 9.13
N VAL A 152 -13.53 7.55 9.66
CA VAL A 152 -13.27 7.71 11.09
C VAL A 152 -13.16 9.21 11.36
N GLU A 153 -13.99 9.70 12.27
CA GLU A 153 -13.94 11.07 12.76
C GLU A 153 -13.68 11.01 14.27
N ASP A 154 -12.41 11.11 14.65
CA ASP A 154 -11.97 11.09 16.05
C ASP A 154 -11.19 12.37 16.36
N SER A 155 -11.74 13.17 17.27
CA SER A 155 -11.14 14.44 17.69
C SER A 155 -9.79 14.29 18.37
N GLU A 156 -9.60 13.24 19.18
CA GLU A 156 -8.37 13.04 19.95
C GLU A 156 -7.24 12.57 19.04
N MET A 157 -7.50 11.58 18.18
CA MET A 157 -6.55 11.13 17.16
C MET A 157 -6.16 12.28 16.23
N TRP A 158 -7.14 13.09 15.80
CA TRP A 158 -6.86 14.27 14.99
C TRP A 158 -6.02 15.33 15.71
N THR A 159 -6.28 15.55 17.00
CA THR A 159 -5.44 16.42 17.84
C THR A 159 -3.99 15.98 17.79
N ARG A 160 -3.72 14.70 18.08
CA ARG A 160 -2.38 14.14 18.12
C ARG A 160 -1.68 14.28 16.77
N TYR A 161 -2.40 13.95 15.70
CA TYR A 161 -1.93 14.13 14.34
C TYR A 161 -1.56 15.59 14.02
N ALA A 162 -2.47 16.54 14.26
CA ALA A 162 -2.27 17.96 13.95
C ALA A 162 -1.15 18.60 14.78
N GLN A 163 -1.04 18.22 16.06
CA GLN A 163 0.07 18.61 16.93
C GLN A 163 1.40 18.08 16.38
N LYS A 164 1.48 16.78 16.04
CA LYS A 164 2.72 16.19 15.52
C LYS A 164 3.13 16.83 14.19
N ARG A 165 2.17 17.10 13.30
CA ARG A 165 2.38 17.84 12.06
C ARG A 165 2.99 19.22 12.32
N SER A 166 2.48 19.94 13.32
CA SER A 166 2.99 21.27 13.70
C SER A 166 4.41 21.20 14.29
N GLN A 167 4.68 20.22 15.15
CA GLN A 167 6.02 19.99 15.69
C GLN A 167 7.04 19.65 14.60
N ILE A 168 6.67 18.82 13.62
CA ILE A 168 7.53 18.50 12.47
C ILE A 168 7.82 19.78 11.68
N ARG A 169 6.81 20.61 11.43
CA ARG A 169 6.98 21.90 10.75
C ARG A 169 7.96 22.80 11.49
N GLU A 170 7.81 22.96 12.79
CA GLU A 170 8.70 23.77 13.64
C GLU A 170 10.14 23.25 13.63
N ARG A 171 10.34 21.95 13.85
CA ARG A 171 11.68 21.30 13.81
C ARG A 171 12.36 21.46 12.46
N ARG A 172 11.59 21.64 11.38
CA ARG A 172 12.08 21.83 10.01
C ARG A 172 12.13 23.29 9.57
N ALA A 173 11.65 24.25 10.34
CA ALA A 173 11.51 25.65 9.92
C ALA A 173 12.83 26.28 9.43
N HIS A 174 13.97 25.81 9.93
CA HIS A 174 15.31 26.27 9.56
C HIS A 174 16.09 25.27 8.69
N ARG A 175 15.43 24.22 8.20
CA ARG A 175 16.04 23.22 7.30
C ARG A 175 15.71 23.55 5.85
N MET A 176 16.48 22.96 4.92
CA MET A 176 16.15 23.04 3.50
C MET A 176 14.75 22.47 3.23
N PRO A 177 14.00 23.03 2.26
CA PRO A 177 12.73 22.48 1.82
C PRO A 177 12.87 21.00 1.47
N LEU A 178 11.84 20.21 1.81
CA LEU A 178 11.76 18.84 1.32
C LEU A 178 11.71 18.86 -0.21
N ARG A 179 12.48 17.97 -0.83
CA ARG A 179 12.24 17.66 -2.24
C ARG A 179 10.89 16.99 -2.32
N GLY A 180 10.11 17.39 -3.32
CA GLY A 180 8.89 16.68 -3.67
C GLY A 180 9.18 15.20 -3.94
N LEU A 181 8.18 14.36 -3.74
CA LEU A 181 8.28 12.94 -4.03
C LEU A 181 8.34 12.76 -5.55
N GLU A 182 9.43 12.15 -6.04
CA GLU A 182 9.66 11.87 -7.45
C GLU A 182 9.94 10.37 -7.65
N PRO A 183 9.14 9.65 -8.46
CA PRO A 183 7.93 10.13 -9.14
C PRO A 183 6.81 10.49 -8.16
N GLU A 184 5.81 11.25 -8.64
CA GLU A 184 4.64 11.59 -7.84
C GLU A 184 3.89 10.33 -7.39
N LEU A 185 3.40 10.33 -6.14
CA LEU A 185 2.65 9.20 -5.60
C LEU A 185 1.36 8.97 -6.37
N PHE A 186 0.98 7.70 -6.49
CA PHE A 186 -0.24 7.31 -7.20
C PHE A 186 -1.52 7.90 -6.59
N THR A 187 -1.51 8.16 -5.29
CA THR A 187 -2.65 8.75 -4.57
C THR A 187 -2.78 10.25 -4.83
N SER A 188 -1.66 10.98 -4.99
CA SER A 188 -1.64 12.44 -5.15
C SER A 188 -2.48 12.90 -6.35
N GLN A 189 -2.33 12.21 -7.49
CA GLN A 189 -3.05 12.55 -8.71
C GLN A 189 -4.57 12.48 -8.55
N VAL A 190 -5.08 11.47 -7.84
CA VAL A 190 -6.53 11.28 -7.65
C VAL A 190 -7.08 12.23 -6.60
N VAL A 191 -6.30 12.50 -5.54
CA VAL A 191 -6.69 13.43 -4.48
C VAL A 191 -6.83 14.85 -5.03
N ALA A 192 -5.89 15.28 -5.88
CA ALA A 192 -5.90 16.60 -6.50
C ALA A 192 -7.13 16.84 -7.40
N THR A 193 -7.68 15.80 -8.04
CA THR A 193 -8.82 15.91 -8.95
C THR A 193 -10.19 15.84 -8.25
N ASN A 194 -10.20 15.60 -6.94
CA ASN A 194 -11.42 15.36 -6.16
C ASN A 194 -11.52 16.30 -4.94
N PRO A 195 -11.54 17.64 -5.15
CA PRO A 195 -11.57 18.61 -4.07
C PRO A 195 -12.82 18.43 -3.18
N GLY A 196 -12.63 18.55 -1.86
CA GLY A 196 -13.71 18.42 -0.87
C GLY A 196 -14.04 16.98 -0.45
N SER A 197 -13.48 15.97 -1.12
CA SER A 197 -13.52 14.57 -0.64
C SER A 197 -12.34 14.23 0.28
N TYR A 198 -11.31 15.08 0.26
CA TYR A 198 -10.01 14.89 0.91
C TYR A 198 -9.63 16.16 1.68
N ASP A 199 -8.74 16.02 2.67
CA ASP A 199 -8.20 17.17 3.38
C ASP A 199 -7.05 17.81 2.60
N SER A 200 -6.77 19.07 2.90
CA SER A 200 -5.63 19.77 2.32
C SER A 200 -4.33 19.31 2.99
N LEU A 201 -3.48 18.65 2.21
CA LEU A 201 -2.18 18.15 2.67
C LEU A 201 -1.10 19.24 2.63
N ASP A 202 -0.20 19.26 3.63
CA ASP A 202 1.01 20.07 3.62
C ASP A 202 2.13 19.38 2.81
N THR A 203 2.21 19.70 1.52
CA THR A 203 3.27 19.19 0.63
C THR A 203 4.67 19.59 1.08
N GLY A 204 4.82 20.67 1.85
CA GLY A 204 6.11 21.10 2.43
C GLY A 204 6.62 20.16 3.52
N LEU A 205 5.76 19.29 4.04
CA LEU A 205 6.07 18.25 5.03
C LEU A 205 6.06 16.84 4.43
N ASN A 206 5.87 16.70 3.11
CA ASN A 206 5.57 15.42 2.46
C ASN A 206 4.36 14.71 3.11
N GLU A 207 3.34 15.48 3.49
CA GLU A 207 2.07 14.93 3.95
C GLU A 207 1.32 14.30 2.76
N VAL A 208 0.98 13.02 2.88
CA VAL A 208 0.49 12.20 1.77
C VAL A 208 -0.52 11.16 2.25
N TYR A 209 -1.40 10.78 1.35
CA TYR A 209 -2.33 9.67 1.55
C TYR A 209 -1.71 8.35 1.11
N LEU A 210 -1.80 7.31 1.93
CA LEU A 210 -1.30 5.97 1.62
C LEU A 210 -2.28 4.87 2.04
N TRP A 211 -2.10 3.67 1.50
CA TRP A 211 -2.88 2.49 1.85
C TRP A 211 -2.21 1.67 2.95
N HIS A 212 -3.01 1.14 3.86
CA HIS A 212 -2.60 0.13 4.82
C HIS A 212 -3.55 -1.07 4.76
N GLY A 213 -3.05 -2.20 4.26
CA GLY A 213 -3.83 -3.43 4.17
C GLY A 213 -3.73 -4.24 5.46
N THR A 214 -4.86 -4.70 5.98
CA THR A 214 -4.90 -5.47 7.23
C THR A 214 -6.17 -6.32 7.33
N HIS A 215 -6.29 -7.12 8.38
CA HIS A 215 -7.52 -7.84 8.72
C HIS A 215 -8.61 -6.86 9.14
N VAL A 216 -9.87 -7.17 8.83
CA VAL A 216 -11.02 -6.30 9.17
C VAL A 216 -11.05 -5.93 10.66
N ARG A 217 -10.83 -6.89 11.55
CA ARG A 217 -10.79 -6.64 13.01
C ARG A 217 -9.67 -5.71 13.42
N THR A 218 -8.48 -5.86 12.84
CA THR A 218 -7.34 -4.98 13.08
C THR A 218 -7.63 -3.59 12.54
N GLY A 219 -8.28 -3.48 11.37
CA GLY A 219 -8.71 -2.19 10.83
C GLY A 219 -9.72 -1.46 11.72
N LEU A 220 -10.68 -2.18 12.30
CA LEU A 220 -11.61 -1.62 13.28
C LEU A 220 -10.90 -1.22 14.58
N ALA A 221 -9.93 -2.01 15.06
CA ALA A 221 -9.14 -1.66 16.23
C ALA A 221 -8.31 -0.40 15.99
N ILE A 222 -7.65 -0.27 14.84
CA ILE A 222 -6.92 0.94 14.44
C ILE A 222 -7.88 2.14 14.36
N ALA A 223 -9.07 1.95 13.80
CA ALA A 223 -10.08 3.00 13.73
C ALA A 223 -10.60 3.46 15.10
N GLN A 224 -10.45 2.66 16.15
CA GLN A 224 -10.90 2.98 17.52
C GLN A 224 -9.76 3.44 18.44
N HIS A 225 -8.54 2.96 18.20
CA HIS A 225 -7.45 3.06 19.15
C HIS A 225 -6.13 3.55 18.53
N ASP A 226 -6.17 4.00 17.27
CA ASP A 226 -4.98 4.38 16.51
C ASP A 226 -4.06 3.16 16.23
N PHE A 227 -2.94 3.40 15.55
CA PHE A 227 -1.93 2.37 15.35
C PHE A 227 -1.15 2.09 16.64
N ASN A 228 -1.09 0.81 17.03
CA ASN A 228 -0.21 0.38 18.11
C ASN A 228 1.13 -0.15 17.54
N LEU A 229 2.22 0.59 17.81
CA LEU A 229 3.58 0.23 17.41
C LEU A 229 4.11 -1.04 18.09
N GLU A 230 3.52 -1.51 19.19
CA GLU A 230 3.88 -2.79 19.82
C GLU A 230 3.61 -3.99 18.89
N PHE A 231 2.68 -3.84 17.93
CA PHE A 231 2.43 -4.85 16.90
C PHE A 231 3.36 -4.70 15.69
N ALA A 232 4.16 -3.64 15.62
CA ALA A 232 5.10 -3.44 14.51
C ALA A 232 6.15 -4.57 14.50
N GLY A 233 6.31 -5.21 13.34
CA GLY A 233 7.23 -6.34 13.18
C GLY A 233 6.69 -7.70 13.65
N SER A 234 5.47 -7.77 14.19
CA SER A 234 4.82 -9.05 14.56
C SER A 234 4.31 -9.86 13.35
N GLY A 235 4.25 -9.25 12.17
CA GLY A 235 3.84 -9.87 10.91
C GLY A 235 4.99 -10.51 10.12
N ALA A 236 4.91 -10.44 8.78
CA ALA A 236 6.03 -10.83 7.92
C ALA A 236 7.21 -9.88 8.18
N GLY A 237 8.33 -10.40 8.68
CA GLY A 237 9.48 -9.63 9.20
C GLY A 237 9.80 -8.35 8.42
N GLY A 238 10.01 -7.25 9.15
CA GLY A 238 10.17 -5.92 8.59
C GLY A 238 11.51 -5.73 7.88
N MET A 239 11.50 -5.61 6.55
CA MET A 239 12.71 -5.34 5.75
C MET A 239 13.34 -3.97 6.06
N LEU A 240 12.54 -3.02 6.58
CA LEU A 240 12.95 -1.63 6.84
C LEU A 240 12.95 -1.30 8.34
N GLY A 241 12.94 -2.32 9.20
CA GLY A 241 12.88 -2.18 10.65
C GLY A 241 11.47 -2.29 11.24
N SER A 242 11.37 -2.09 12.55
CA SER A 242 10.10 -2.13 13.28
C SER A 242 9.33 -0.83 13.04
N GLY A 243 8.22 -0.93 12.30
CA GLY A 243 7.33 0.21 12.05
C GLY A 243 6.00 -0.21 11.43
N ILE A 244 5.15 0.79 11.19
CA ILE A 244 3.89 0.62 10.44
C ILE A 244 4.20 0.79 8.96
N TYR A 245 3.70 -0.14 8.15
CA TYR A 245 3.97 -0.18 6.72
C TYR A 245 2.77 0.34 5.94
N PHE A 246 3.06 1.18 4.96
CA PHE A 246 2.08 1.78 4.06
C PHE A 246 2.48 1.52 2.60
N ALA A 247 1.51 1.60 1.70
CA ALA A 247 1.70 1.37 0.28
C ALA A 247 1.04 2.44 -0.57
N GLU A 248 1.65 2.81 -1.69
CA GLU A 248 1.03 3.71 -2.68
C GLU A 248 -0.07 3.03 -3.49
N SER A 249 0.06 1.72 -3.75
CA SER A 249 -0.92 0.96 -4.52
C SER A 249 -1.86 0.16 -3.64
N CYS A 250 -3.14 0.15 -4.00
CA CYS A 250 -4.13 -0.67 -3.31
C CYS A 250 -3.82 -2.17 -3.47
N THR A 251 -3.18 -2.57 -4.58
CA THR A 251 -2.79 -3.96 -4.85
C THR A 251 -1.66 -4.45 -3.95
N LYS A 252 -0.75 -3.57 -3.51
CA LYS A 252 0.27 -3.96 -2.53
C LYS A 252 -0.33 -4.07 -1.14
N ALA A 253 -1.23 -3.15 -0.77
CA ALA A 253 -1.96 -3.26 0.48
C ALA A 253 -2.80 -4.54 0.54
N ASP A 254 -3.45 -4.91 -0.56
CA ASP A 254 -4.24 -6.15 -0.68
C ASP A 254 -3.47 -7.42 -0.30
N GLU A 255 -2.15 -7.47 -0.48
CA GLU A 255 -1.36 -8.65 -0.10
C GLU A 255 -1.32 -8.93 1.41
N TYR A 256 -1.60 -7.91 2.22
CA TYR A 256 -1.67 -8.01 3.68
C TYR A 256 -3.10 -7.97 4.21
N ALA A 257 -4.04 -7.67 3.32
CA ALA A 257 -5.42 -7.55 3.68
C ALA A 257 -6.09 -8.90 3.43
N THR A 258 -6.81 -9.38 4.43
CA THR A 258 -7.45 -10.70 4.38
C THR A 258 -8.87 -10.58 4.83
N ASP A 259 -9.70 -11.44 4.24
CA ASP A 259 -11.10 -11.54 4.60
C ASP A 259 -11.28 -12.18 5.97
N GLU A 260 -12.53 -12.18 6.44
CA GLU A 260 -12.94 -12.87 7.65
C GLU A 260 -13.91 -13.98 7.25
N PRO A 261 -13.42 -15.19 6.92
CA PRO A 261 -14.29 -16.31 6.51
C PRO A 261 -15.37 -16.60 7.55
N GLY A 262 -16.63 -16.67 7.11
CA GLY A 262 -17.79 -16.84 8.00
C GLY A 262 -18.12 -15.64 8.90
N GLY A 263 -17.43 -14.51 8.73
CA GLY A 263 -17.69 -13.25 9.42
C GLY A 263 -18.70 -12.37 8.70
N TYR A 264 -19.10 -11.27 9.35
CA TYR A 264 -20.01 -10.28 8.74
C TYR A 264 -19.43 -9.61 7.47
N TYR A 265 -18.11 -9.64 7.33
CA TYR A 265 -17.35 -9.06 6.22
C TYR A 265 -16.74 -10.13 5.30
N GLU A 266 -17.33 -11.32 5.23
CA GLU A 266 -16.89 -12.37 4.32
C GLU A 266 -16.78 -11.86 2.87
N GLY A 267 -15.67 -12.21 2.20
CA GLY A 267 -15.36 -11.73 0.85
C GLY A 267 -15.08 -10.22 0.75
N SER A 268 -14.93 -9.52 1.87
CA SER A 268 -14.51 -8.12 1.92
C SER A 268 -13.12 -8.00 2.52
N ILE A 269 -12.32 -7.15 1.91
CA ILE A 269 -10.95 -6.86 2.32
C ILE A 269 -10.94 -5.45 2.92
N SER A 270 -10.29 -5.28 4.07
CA SER A 270 -10.15 -3.97 4.71
C SER A 270 -8.85 -3.31 4.29
N VAL A 271 -8.97 -2.12 3.71
CA VAL A 271 -7.82 -1.25 3.48
C VAL A 271 -8.09 0.05 4.22
N ILE A 272 -7.21 0.38 5.15
CA ILE A 272 -7.24 1.65 5.88
C ILE A 272 -6.54 2.68 5.00
N TRP A 273 -7.10 3.87 5.01
CA TRP A 273 -6.59 5.03 4.32
C TRP A 273 -6.46 6.14 5.36
N LEU A 274 -5.24 6.67 5.51
CA LEU A 274 -4.87 7.74 6.45
C LEU A 274 -4.32 8.92 5.67
#